data_AF-A0A9W2YR52-F1
#
_entry.id   AF-A0A9W2YR52-F1
#
_cell.length_a   1.000
_cell.length_b   1.000
_cell.length_c   1.000
_cell.angle_alpha   90.00
_cell.angle_beta   90.00
_cell.angle_gamma   90.00
#
_symmetry.space_group_name_H-M   'P 1'
#
loop_
_entity.id
_entity.type
_entity.pdbx_description
1 polymer ?
#
loop_
_entity_poly.entity_id
_entity_poly.type
_entity_poly.pdbx_seq_one_letter_code
_entity_poly.pdbx_strand_id
1 'polypeptide(L)'
;MTTWRCSQDAILSTVCVFFIAGLPVGSTVASDGISLTLSTPKDRSDHCGYLTCNHSSQADVTFFNELKIYNIANNGSMIASLSQGNHYVSTEGGFDLKRKYLRNSQASLQLSITKPENCLFGLYLCVVDFIDEHGSKQTNTAVAGAEDRGNVSCRNDRVVLKAEKSILDSLARFQKRLQKNDKLLQEKMDRGLNKTTSLIETKMEEINTKYGHFSQAFKDLNLLEDRNKEWTLAFRGTPFIDKAVYEAYLDGTGIPFDVEIGCKVINSSLPCYNHYRNSSILDHWKNIKEVKLAIYQNNVQVHYIIFNGQGSNYLNWFSQRRVLSSSWTDIKWKTTNYFSIEGLASHGRRFYINHVFSGCHLDIGWFSAFDLNRYRCPYHTSASYPLMKYAKGSEADVWNGPNIGVADFFAIFVK
;
A
#
# COMPACT_ATOMS: atom_id res chain seq x y z
N MET A 1 27.78 -8.48 -36.65
CA MET A 1 27.63 -8.62 -35.19
C MET A 1 26.87 -7.40 -34.69
N THR A 2 25.61 -7.58 -34.32
CA THR A 2 24.81 -6.53 -33.68
C THR A 2 23.99 -7.23 -32.61
N THR A 3 24.52 -7.23 -31.39
CA THR A 3 23.85 -7.72 -30.18
C THR A 3 22.84 -6.68 -29.71
N TRP A 4 21.57 -7.06 -29.58
CA TRP A 4 20.53 -6.22 -28.96
C TRP A 4 20.07 -6.88 -27.66
N ARG A 5 20.29 -6.20 -26.51
CA ARG A 5 19.79 -6.62 -25.19
C ARG A 5 18.37 -6.08 -25.00
N CYS A 6 17.44 -6.92 -24.57
CA CYS A 6 16.13 -6.48 -24.06
C CYS A 6 16.19 -6.30 -22.54
N SER A 7 15.62 -5.19 -22.06
CA SER A 7 15.46 -4.82 -20.65
C SER A 7 14.18 -5.43 -20.06
N GLN A 8 14.26 -5.89 -18.81
CA GLN A 8 13.13 -6.36 -18.00
C GLN A 8 12.26 -5.17 -17.58
N ASP A 9 10.93 -5.26 -17.75
CA ASP A 9 9.93 -4.83 -16.76
C ASP A 9 8.49 -5.18 -17.18
N ALA A 10 7.74 -5.73 -16.21
CA ALA A 10 6.29 -5.89 -16.08
C ALA A 10 5.47 -6.70 -17.13
N ILE A 11 5.11 -7.93 -16.72
CA ILE A 11 3.85 -8.68 -16.93
C ILE A 11 2.97 -8.27 -18.14
N LEU A 12 3.53 -8.31 -19.35
CA LEU A 12 2.83 -8.51 -20.64
C LEU A 12 3.85 -8.67 -21.80
N SER A 13 5.11 -8.99 -21.50
CA SER A 13 6.27 -8.74 -22.36
C SER A 13 6.93 -10.00 -22.94
N THR A 14 6.16 -11.00 -23.38
CA THR A 14 6.75 -12.21 -24.00
C THR A 14 6.16 -12.54 -25.36
N VAL A 15 6.01 -11.52 -26.22
CA VAL A 15 5.98 -11.73 -27.67
C VAL A 15 6.78 -10.62 -28.34
N CYS A 16 8.12 -10.72 -28.28
CA CYS A 16 8.93 -10.11 -29.32
C CYS A 16 8.62 -10.87 -30.62
N VAL A 17 7.64 -10.39 -31.38
CA VAL A 17 7.37 -10.88 -32.73
C VAL A 17 8.55 -10.49 -33.61
N PHE A 18 9.53 -11.37 -33.73
CA PHE A 18 10.53 -11.30 -34.78
C PHE A 18 9.83 -11.63 -36.11
N PHE A 19 9.36 -10.62 -36.84
CA PHE A 19 9.08 -10.76 -38.27
C PHE A 19 10.42 -10.84 -39.00
N ILE A 20 10.94 -12.05 -39.20
CA ILE A 20 12.04 -12.29 -40.13
C ILE A 20 11.46 -12.91 -41.39
N ALA A 21 11.07 -12.07 -42.34
CA ALA A 21 11.08 -12.45 -43.74
C ALA A 21 12.55 -12.41 -44.20
N GLY A 22 13.07 -13.44 -44.87
CA GLY A 22 14.44 -13.42 -45.41
C GLY A 22 15.42 -14.47 -44.91
N LEU A 23 15.01 -15.63 -44.39
CA LEU A 23 15.96 -16.67 -43.94
C LEU A 23 16.03 -17.86 -44.92
N PRO A 24 17.17 -18.10 -45.60
CA PRO A 24 17.31 -19.19 -46.56
C PRO A 24 17.14 -20.60 -45.95
N VAL A 25 16.80 -21.60 -46.77
CA VAL A 25 16.79 -23.01 -46.37
C VAL A 25 18.16 -23.40 -45.79
N GLY A 26 18.18 -23.89 -44.54
CA GLY A 26 19.40 -24.12 -43.75
C GLY A 26 19.74 -23.02 -42.74
N SER A 27 18.90 -21.98 -42.62
CA SER A 27 19.10 -20.93 -41.62
C SER A 27 18.72 -21.38 -40.23
N THR A 28 19.65 -21.22 -39.30
CA THR A 28 19.42 -21.37 -37.87
C THR A 28 19.13 -20.00 -37.28
N VAL A 29 17.93 -19.77 -36.74
CA VAL A 29 17.71 -18.67 -35.79
C VAL A 29 18.11 -19.18 -34.43
N ALA A 30 19.32 -18.84 -34.01
CA ALA A 30 19.79 -19.14 -32.68
C ALA A 30 19.44 -18.01 -31.72
N SER A 31 18.66 -18.30 -30.68
CA SER A 31 18.70 -17.55 -29.43
C SER A 31 19.45 -18.41 -28.42
N ASP A 32 20.12 -17.80 -27.42
CA ASP A 32 21.07 -18.45 -26.51
C ASP A 32 20.82 -19.96 -26.27
N GLY A 33 21.68 -20.77 -26.88
CA GLY A 33 21.68 -22.23 -26.76
C GLY A 33 20.62 -23.00 -27.55
N ILE A 34 19.62 -22.39 -28.20
CA ILE A 34 18.58 -23.08 -29.00
C ILE A 34 18.77 -22.84 -30.49
N SER A 35 18.54 -23.87 -31.29
CA SER A 35 18.47 -23.82 -32.75
C SER A 35 17.25 -24.57 -33.25
N LEU A 36 16.54 -23.99 -34.23
CA LEU A 36 15.53 -24.69 -35.02
C LEU A 36 15.96 -24.66 -36.48
N THR A 37 16.02 -25.83 -37.13
CA THR A 37 16.46 -25.97 -38.52
C THR A 37 15.47 -26.81 -39.32
N LEU A 38 15.08 -26.30 -40.48
CA LEU A 38 14.34 -27.03 -41.50
C LEU A 38 15.30 -27.43 -42.62
N SER A 39 15.36 -28.73 -42.95
CA SER A 39 16.30 -29.27 -43.93
C SER A 39 15.61 -30.18 -44.93
N THR A 40 16.14 -30.24 -46.15
CA THR A 40 15.66 -31.15 -47.20
C THR A 40 16.28 -32.55 -47.03
N PRO A 41 15.58 -33.62 -47.43
CA PRO A 41 16.16 -34.96 -47.41
C PRO A 41 17.32 -35.06 -48.40
N LYS A 42 18.42 -35.72 -47.99
CA LYS A 42 19.59 -35.93 -48.85
C LYS A 42 19.40 -37.06 -49.89
N ASP A 43 18.44 -37.96 -49.67
CA ASP A 43 18.13 -39.11 -50.53
C ASP A 43 16.68 -39.08 -51.02
N ARG A 44 16.37 -39.88 -52.06
CA ARG A 44 15.01 -40.14 -52.58
C ARG A 44 14.13 -40.85 -51.53
N SER A 45 13.78 -40.14 -50.48
CA SER A 45 12.91 -40.62 -49.40
C SER A 45 11.47 -40.16 -49.61
N ASP A 46 10.50 -40.90 -49.10
CA ASP A 46 9.06 -40.57 -49.13
C ASP A 46 8.66 -39.36 -48.25
N HIS A 47 9.63 -38.53 -47.85
CA HIS A 47 9.45 -37.44 -46.90
C HIS A 47 9.83 -36.12 -47.59
N CYS A 48 9.19 -35.02 -47.22
CA CYS A 48 9.39 -33.72 -47.86
C CYS A 48 10.43 -32.85 -47.13
N GLY A 49 10.81 -33.19 -45.90
CA GLY A 49 11.79 -32.43 -45.10
C GLY A 49 11.97 -32.96 -43.68
N TYR A 50 12.99 -32.44 -42.98
CA TYR A 50 13.25 -32.69 -41.57
C TYR A 50 13.27 -31.38 -40.78
N LEU A 51 12.54 -31.36 -39.66
CA LEU A 51 12.55 -30.28 -38.69
C LEU A 51 13.35 -30.74 -37.46
N THR A 52 14.38 -29.99 -37.10
CA THR A 52 15.26 -30.31 -35.97
C THR A 52 15.29 -29.15 -35.00
N CYS A 53 14.80 -29.36 -33.78
CA CYS A 53 15.03 -28.44 -32.67
C CYS A 53 16.13 -28.98 -31.75
N ASN A 54 17.21 -28.22 -31.58
CA ASN A 54 18.28 -28.55 -30.66
C ASN A 54 18.46 -27.44 -29.64
N HIS A 55 18.68 -27.84 -28.39
CA HIS A 55 19.17 -26.99 -27.32
C HIS A 55 20.51 -27.55 -26.82
N SER A 56 21.56 -26.73 -26.90
CA SER A 56 22.85 -26.94 -26.25
C SER A 56 23.17 -25.70 -25.43
N SER A 57 22.93 -25.76 -24.13
CA SER A 57 23.44 -24.72 -23.24
C SER A 57 24.87 -25.05 -22.83
N GLN A 58 25.75 -24.03 -22.84
CA GLN A 58 27.05 -24.10 -22.19
C GLN A 58 26.90 -23.44 -20.81
N ALA A 59 27.24 -24.21 -19.77
CA ALA A 59 27.43 -23.82 -18.37
C ALA A 59 26.26 -23.94 -17.35
N ASP A 60 25.10 -23.28 -17.47
CA ASP A 60 24.33 -22.98 -16.22
C ASP A 60 22.88 -23.54 -16.11
N VAL A 61 22.56 -24.66 -16.78
CA VAL A 61 21.23 -25.31 -16.69
C VAL A 61 21.28 -26.51 -15.74
N THR A 62 20.51 -26.46 -14.65
CA THR A 62 20.41 -27.55 -13.67
C THR A 62 19.43 -28.64 -14.11
N PHE A 63 18.33 -28.29 -14.78
CA PHE A 63 17.32 -29.27 -15.16
C PHE A 63 16.46 -28.85 -16.37
N PHE A 64 16.38 -29.72 -17.36
CA PHE A 64 15.47 -29.57 -18.50
C PHE A 64 14.05 -30.01 -18.13
N ASN A 65 13.04 -29.18 -18.44
CA ASN A 65 11.64 -29.49 -18.16
C ASN A 65 10.90 -30.02 -19.40
N GLU A 66 10.81 -29.22 -20.46
CA GLU A 66 10.00 -29.59 -21.64
C GLU A 66 10.45 -28.88 -22.94
N LEU A 67 10.45 -29.63 -24.05
CA LEU A 67 10.66 -29.13 -25.42
C LEU A 67 9.33 -29.20 -26.17
N LYS A 68 8.94 -28.13 -26.87
CA LYS A 68 7.73 -28.10 -27.69
C LYS A 68 8.01 -27.54 -29.07
N ILE A 69 7.32 -28.09 -30.06
CA ILE A 69 7.31 -27.60 -31.44
C ILE A 69 5.88 -27.26 -31.82
N TYR A 70 5.67 -26.06 -32.35
CA TYR A 70 4.37 -25.55 -32.80
C TYR A 70 4.38 -25.25 -34.30
N ASN A 71 3.23 -25.46 -34.95
CA ASN A 71 2.95 -24.96 -36.30
C ASN A 71 2.21 -23.63 -36.17
N ILE A 72 2.93 -22.52 -36.30
CA ILE A 72 2.31 -21.19 -36.21
C ILE A 72 1.37 -20.94 -37.38
N ALA A 73 1.69 -21.46 -38.57
CA ALA A 73 0.86 -21.30 -39.76
C ALA A 73 -0.47 -22.07 -39.67
N ASN A 74 -0.57 -23.09 -38.80
CA ASN A 74 -1.79 -23.87 -38.59
C ASN A 74 -2.35 -23.66 -37.17
N ASN A 75 -2.95 -22.49 -36.94
CA ASN A 75 -3.62 -22.07 -35.70
C ASN A 75 -2.75 -22.14 -34.42
N GLY A 76 -1.41 -22.19 -34.55
CA GLY A 76 -0.53 -22.35 -33.39
C GLY A 76 -0.63 -23.71 -32.71
N SER A 77 -1.07 -24.75 -33.44
CA SER A 77 -1.20 -26.11 -32.90
C SER A 77 0.16 -26.68 -32.48
N MET A 78 0.20 -27.38 -31.34
CA MET A 78 1.38 -28.09 -30.88
C MET A 78 1.54 -29.37 -31.69
N ILE A 79 2.68 -29.52 -32.37
CA ILE A 79 2.96 -30.65 -33.26
C ILE A 79 3.65 -31.77 -32.48
N ALA A 80 4.61 -31.41 -31.63
CA ALA A 80 5.36 -32.37 -30.85
C ALA A 80 5.82 -31.78 -29.52
N SER A 81 5.94 -32.64 -28.52
CA SER A 81 6.59 -32.31 -27.26
C SER A 81 7.45 -33.46 -26.74
N LEU A 82 8.48 -33.08 -26.00
CA LEU A 82 9.40 -33.99 -25.32
C LEU A 82 9.63 -33.48 -23.90
N SER A 83 9.16 -34.24 -22.91
CA SER A 83 9.38 -33.99 -21.49
C SER A 83 9.98 -35.23 -20.83
N GLN A 84 10.35 -35.14 -19.56
CA GLN A 84 10.91 -36.28 -18.85
C GLN A 84 9.89 -37.43 -18.77
N GLY A 85 10.21 -38.55 -19.44
CA GLY A 85 9.39 -39.75 -19.47
C GLY A 85 8.20 -39.73 -20.44
N ASN A 86 7.81 -38.57 -20.97
CA ASN A 86 6.63 -38.42 -21.83
C ASN A 86 6.98 -37.81 -23.20
N HIS A 87 6.29 -38.26 -24.25
CA HIS A 87 6.45 -37.74 -25.59
C HIS A 87 5.12 -37.73 -26.33
N TYR A 88 4.90 -36.68 -27.10
CA TYR A 88 3.74 -36.52 -27.97
C TYR A 88 4.21 -36.11 -29.36
N VAL A 89 3.64 -36.74 -30.39
CA VAL A 89 3.79 -36.33 -31.79
C VAL A 89 2.42 -36.46 -32.46
N SER A 90 2.01 -35.38 -33.13
CA SER A 90 0.76 -35.34 -33.90
C SER A 90 0.83 -36.31 -35.08
N THR A 91 0.02 -37.37 -35.03
CA THR A 91 -0.11 -38.36 -36.09
C THR A 91 -0.94 -37.85 -37.28
N GLU A 92 -1.91 -36.97 -37.04
CA GLU A 92 -2.77 -36.39 -38.09
C GLU A 92 -2.03 -35.32 -38.92
N GLY A 93 -1.02 -34.68 -38.32
CA GLY A 93 -0.24 -33.62 -38.93
C GLY A 93 0.79 -34.08 -39.96
N GLY A 94 0.97 -35.38 -40.21
CA GLY A 94 2.01 -35.85 -41.15
C GLY A 94 3.44 -35.59 -40.66
N PHE A 95 3.67 -35.76 -39.37
CA PHE A 95 4.98 -35.67 -38.74
C PHE A 95 5.31 -36.98 -38.03
N ASP A 96 6.49 -37.53 -38.29
CA ASP A 96 6.97 -38.73 -37.61
C ASP A 96 8.24 -38.43 -36.81
N LEU A 97 8.33 -39.00 -35.61
CA LEU A 97 9.50 -38.86 -34.76
C LEU A 97 10.68 -39.66 -35.32
N LYS A 98 11.82 -39.00 -35.55
CA LYS A 98 13.04 -39.66 -36.05
C LYS A 98 14.12 -39.80 -35.00
N ARG A 99 14.37 -38.77 -34.19
CA ARG A 99 15.36 -38.82 -33.09
C ARG A 99 14.89 -38.00 -31.90
N LYS A 100 15.15 -38.53 -30.70
CA LYS A 100 14.94 -37.85 -29.43
C LYS A 100 16.15 -38.04 -28.51
N TYR A 101 16.49 -36.99 -27.78
CA TYR A 101 17.57 -37.01 -26.83
C TYR A 101 17.35 -35.96 -25.74
N LEU A 102 17.55 -36.36 -24.48
CA LEU A 102 17.46 -35.52 -23.29
C LEU A 102 18.61 -35.88 -22.33
N ARG A 103 19.42 -34.89 -21.96
CA ARG A 103 20.36 -34.92 -20.82
C ARG A 103 20.31 -33.57 -20.12
N ASN A 104 20.80 -33.53 -18.88
CA ASN A 104 20.68 -32.39 -17.96
C ASN A 104 20.91 -30.99 -18.59
N SER A 105 21.82 -30.86 -19.57
CA SER A 105 22.10 -29.60 -20.28
C SER A 105 21.84 -29.60 -21.80
N GLN A 106 21.28 -30.68 -22.36
CA GLN A 106 21.08 -30.84 -23.80
C GLN A 106 19.74 -31.51 -24.14
N ALA A 107 19.02 -30.95 -25.09
CA ALA A 107 17.79 -31.54 -25.61
C ALA A 107 17.77 -31.47 -27.14
N SER A 108 17.33 -32.55 -27.79
CA SER A 108 17.18 -32.58 -29.25
C SER A 108 15.92 -33.36 -29.63
N LEU A 109 15.14 -32.76 -30.52
CA LEU A 109 13.96 -33.37 -31.12
C LEU A 109 14.01 -33.19 -32.63
N GLN A 110 13.98 -34.31 -33.36
CA GLN A 110 13.96 -34.33 -34.82
C GLN A 110 12.71 -35.03 -35.34
N LEU A 111 11.96 -34.34 -36.19
CA LEU A 111 10.74 -34.80 -36.85
C LEU A 111 10.97 -34.89 -38.37
N SER A 112 10.40 -35.90 -39.01
CA SER A 112 10.26 -35.95 -40.47
C SER A 112 8.87 -35.53 -40.89
N ILE A 113 8.81 -34.73 -41.96
CA ILE A 113 7.56 -34.22 -42.54
C ILE A 113 7.16 -35.14 -43.69
N THR A 114 6.05 -35.85 -43.54
CA THR A 114 5.56 -36.86 -44.52
C THR A 114 4.52 -36.28 -45.48
N LYS A 115 3.91 -35.14 -45.15
CA LYS A 115 2.89 -34.45 -45.97
C LYS A 115 3.45 -33.18 -46.63
N PRO A 116 3.39 -33.03 -47.97
CA PRO A 116 3.96 -31.89 -48.70
C PRO A 116 3.43 -30.52 -48.29
N GLU A 117 2.13 -30.42 -47.97
CA GLU A 117 1.47 -29.19 -47.54
C GLU A 117 2.06 -28.60 -46.26
N ASN A 118 2.67 -29.42 -45.41
CA ASN A 118 3.33 -28.92 -44.22
C ASN A 118 4.70 -28.32 -44.53
N CYS A 119 5.43 -28.84 -45.52
CA CYS A 119 6.72 -28.27 -45.94
C CYS A 119 6.58 -26.92 -46.67
N LEU A 120 5.53 -26.75 -47.48
CA LEU A 120 5.37 -25.58 -48.35
C LEU A 120 4.89 -24.32 -47.63
N PHE A 121 4.26 -24.46 -46.46
CA PHE A 121 3.57 -23.35 -45.77
C PHE A 121 3.93 -23.22 -44.27
N GLY A 122 4.91 -23.99 -43.78
CA GLY A 122 5.19 -24.10 -42.35
C GLY A 122 6.05 -22.96 -41.79
N LEU A 123 5.49 -22.16 -40.89
CA LEU A 123 6.25 -21.39 -39.90
C LEU A 123 6.26 -22.17 -38.59
N TYR A 124 7.44 -22.58 -38.14
CA TYR A 124 7.61 -23.42 -36.97
C TYR A 124 8.28 -22.69 -35.83
N LEU A 125 7.78 -22.92 -34.62
CA LEU A 125 8.34 -22.38 -33.38
C LEU A 125 8.78 -23.53 -32.49
N CYS A 126 10.04 -23.48 -32.04
CA CYS A 126 10.52 -24.32 -30.97
C CYS A 126 10.59 -23.50 -29.68
N VAL A 127 10.04 -24.07 -28.61
CA VAL A 127 10.02 -23.52 -27.26
C VAL A 127 10.66 -24.53 -26.33
N VAL A 128 11.56 -24.07 -25.47
CA VAL A 128 12.20 -24.89 -24.44
C VAL A 128 12.01 -24.23 -23.08
N ASP A 129 11.46 -25.00 -22.15
CA ASP A 129 11.36 -24.65 -20.75
C ASP A 129 12.45 -25.37 -19.95
N PHE A 130 13.21 -24.63 -19.13
CA PHE A 130 14.24 -25.18 -18.25
C PHE A 130 14.29 -24.46 -16.90
N ILE A 131 15.00 -25.05 -15.96
CA ILE A 131 15.28 -24.47 -14.64
C ILE A 131 16.76 -24.09 -14.60
N ASP A 132 17.05 -22.85 -14.22
CA ASP A 132 18.41 -22.36 -14.06
C ASP A 132 19.04 -22.78 -12.72
N GLU A 133 20.32 -22.49 -12.52
CA GLU A 133 21.05 -22.79 -11.28
C GLU A 133 20.45 -22.18 -10.00
N HIS A 134 19.61 -21.15 -10.14
CA HIS A 134 18.93 -20.47 -9.03
C HIS A 134 17.53 -21.04 -8.77
N GLY A 135 17.14 -22.10 -9.48
CA GLY A 135 15.82 -22.72 -9.33
C GLY A 135 14.68 -21.96 -10.03
N SER A 136 14.99 -20.96 -10.87
CA SER A 136 13.98 -20.18 -11.58
C SER A 136 13.64 -20.81 -12.94
N LYS A 137 12.35 -20.76 -13.31
CA LYS A 137 11.88 -21.26 -14.61
C LYS A 137 12.19 -20.24 -15.71
N GLN A 138 12.87 -20.69 -16.75
CA GLN A 138 13.22 -19.90 -17.93
C GLN A 138 12.61 -20.52 -19.19
N THR A 139 12.32 -19.68 -20.19
CA THR A 139 11.77 -20.10 -21.49
C THR A 139 12.55 -19.44 -22.63
N ASN A 140 13.15 -20.27 -23.49
CA ASN A 140 13.85 -19.81 -24.69
C ASN A 140 13.11 -20.28 -25.95
N THR A 141 13.23 -19.50 -27.03
CA THR A 141 12.48 -19.75 -28.29
C THR A 141 13.34 -19.60 -29.53
N ALA A 142 13.02 -20.39 -30.57
CA ALA A 142 13.64 -20.30 -31.89
C ALA A 142 12.59 -20.53 -32.99
N VAL A 143 12.71 -19.81 -34.10
CA VAL A 143 11.75 -19.85 -35.21
C VAL A 143 12.44 -20.28 -36.50
N ALA A 144 11.76 -21.11 -37.30
CA ALA A 144 12.22 -21.49 -38.63
C ALA A 144 11.05 -21.44 -39.63
N GLY A 145 11.29 -20.85 -40.80
CA GLY A 145 10.35 -20.83 -41.92
C GLY A 145 10.99 -21.44 -43.17
N ALA A 146 10.16 -21.92 -44.09
CA ALA A 146 10.60 -22.28 -45.42
C ALA A 146 10.65 -21.01 -46.29
N GLU A 147 11.81 -20.66 -46.83
CA GLU A 147 11.90 -19.56 -47.81
C GLU A 147 12.08 -20.09 -49.24
N ASP A 148 11.18 -19.60 -50.08
CA ASP A 148 11.17 -19.56 -51.53
C ASP A 148 10.99 -20.86 -52.35
N ARG A 149 10.11 -20.71 -53.35
CA ARG A 149 9.46 -21.72 -54.22
C ARG A 149 10.42 -22.41 -55.21
N GLY A 150 11.71 -22.51 -54.90
CA GLY A 150 12.74 -22.87 -55.86
C GLY A 150 13.13 -24.35 -55.95
N ASN A 151 12.86 -25.18 -54.94
CA ASN A 151 13.40 -26.56 -54.95
C ASN A 151 12.54 -27.64 -54.29
N VAL A 152 11.29 -27.36 -53.94
CA VAL A 152 10.31 -28.39 -53.55
C VAL A 152 9.30 -28.53 -54.68
N SER A 153 9.70 -29.21 -55.74
CA SER A 153 8.83 -29.50 -56.89
C SER A 153 7.68 -30.41 -56.48
N CYS A 154 6.46 -29.86 -56.39
CA CYS A 154 5.19 -30.60 -56.41
C CYS A 154 4.29 -30.08 -57.55
N ARG A 155 3.51 -30.97 -58.16
CA ARG A 155 3.20 -30.95 -59.60
C ARG A 155 2.14 -29.95 -60.13
N ASN A 156 1.62 -28.95 -59.40
CA ASN A 156 0.47 -28.15 -59.89
C ASN A 156 0.40 -26.67 -59.40
N ASP A 157 1.04 -25.72 -60.10
CA ASP A 157 1.20 -24.33 -59.61
C ASP A 157 0.37 -23.21 -60.30
N ARG A 158 -0.38 -23.45 -61.39
CA ARG A 158 -0.92 -22.31 -62.19
C ARG A 158 -2.29 -21.75 -61.79
N VAL A 159 -3.13 -22.47 -61.03
CA VAL A 159 -4.51 -22.01 -60.70
C VAL A 159 -4.58 -21.20 -59.39
N VAL A 160 -3.61 -21.37 -58.48
CA VAL A 160 -3.61 -20.81 -57.12
C VAL A 160 -3.28 -19.30 -57.08
N LEU A 161 -2.45 -18.81 -58.02
CA LEU A 161 -1.87 -17.46 -58.01
C LEU A 161 -2.88 -16.30 -58.12
N LYS A 162 -4.04 -16.49 -58.75
CA LYS A 162 -5.05 -15.41 -58.91
C LYS A 162 -5.96 -15.22 -57.68
N ALA A 163 -6.27 -16.30 -56.96
CA ALA A 163 -7.03 -16.23 -55.72
C ALA A 163 -6.19 -15.64 -54.57
N GLU A 164 -4.89 -15.93 -54.55
CA GLU A 164 -3.90 -15.53 -53.55
C GLU A 164 -3.69 -14.00 -53.47
N LYS A 165 -3.63 -13.30 -54.61
CA LYS A 165 -3.48 -11.83 -54.64
C LYS A 165 -4.69 -11.09 -54.05
N SER A 166 -5.91 -11.58 -54.30
CA SER A 166 -7.14 -11.00 -53.77
C SER A 166 -7.25 -11.12 -52.24
N ILE A 167 -6.77 -12.24 -51.69
CA ILE A 167 -6.73 -12.50 -50.25
C ILE A 167 -5.68 -11.60 -49.58
N LEU A 168 -4.48 -11.50 -50.16
CA LEU A 168 -3.41 -10.62 -49.66
C LEU A 168 -3.83 -9.14 -49.64
N ASP A 169 -4.48 -8.65 -50.69
CA ASP A 169 -5.00 -7.27 -50.74
C ASP A 169 -6.08 -7.04 -49.66
N SER A 170 -6.90 -8.05 -49.37
CA SER A 170 -7.94 -7.98 -48.34
C SER A 170 -7.35 -7.99 -46.93
N LEU A 171 -6.30 -8.78 -46.70
CA LEU A 171 -5.54 -8.80 -45.43
C LEU A 171 -4.83 -7.47 -45.19
N ALA A 172 -4.18 -6.89 -46.20
CA ALA A 172 -3.54 -5.58 -46.09
C ALA A 172 -4.54 -4.46 -45.75
N ARG A 173 -5.75 -4.50 -46.35
CA ARG A 173 -6.85 -3.58 -46.00
C ARG A 173 -7.32 -3.76 -44.56
N PHE A 174 -7.41 -5.00 -44.09
CA PHE A 174 -7.85 -5.30 -42.72
C PHE A 174 -6.81 -4.85 -41.69
N GLN A 175 -5.52 -5.11 -41.93
CA GLN A 175 -4.42 -4.62 -41.09
C GLN A 175 -4.41 -3.09 -40.95
N LYS A 176 -4.62 -2.38 -42.07
CA LYS A 176 -4.68 -0.91 -42.05
C LYS A 176 -5.86 -0.38 -41.23
N ARG A 177 -6.99 -1.11 -41.19
CA ARG A 177 -8.13 -0.78 -40.32
C ARG A 177 -7.83 -1.05 -38.85
N LEU A 178 -7.16 -2.14 -38.52
CA LEU A 178 -6.73 -2.46 -37.15
C LEU A 178 -5.80 -1.38 -36.60
N GLN A 179 -4.75 -1.02 -37.35
CA GLN A 179 -3.81 0.05 -36.94
C GLN A 179 -4.51 1.40 -36.72
N LYS A 180 -5.50 1.73 -37.56
CA LYS A 180 -6.30 2.95 -37.40
C LYS A 180 -7.15 2.93 -36.14
N ASN A 181 -7.75 1.78 -35.83
CA ASN A 181 -8.60 1.62 -34.65
C ASN A 181 -7.77 1.68 -33.35
N ASP A 182 -6.59 1.06 -33.32
CA ASP A 182 -5.68 1.14 -32.16
C ASP A 182 -5.27 2.58 -31.87
N LYS A 183 -4.91 3.34 -32.91
CA LYS A 183 -4.58 4.76 -32.75
C LYS A 183 -5.76 5.57 -32.19
N LEU A 184 -6.98 5.30 -32.68
CA LEU A 184 -8.19 5.97 -32.18
C LEU A 184 -8.52 5.60 -30.73
N LEU A 185 -8.29 4.34 -30.33
CA LEU A 185 -8.45 3.87 -28.96
C LEU A 185 -7.46 4.57 -28.02
N GLN A 186 -6.19 4.65 -28.41
CA GLN A 186 -5.16 5.36 -27.65
C GLN A 186 -5.53 6.84 -27.46
N GLU A 187 -5.91 7.53 -28.54
CA GLU A 187 -6.31 8.95 -28.49
C GLU A 187 -7.57 9.20 -27.62
N LYS A 188 -8.48 8.23 -27.52
CA LYS A 188 -9.66 8.33 -26.64
C LYS A 188 -9.26 8.11 -25.17
N MET A 189 -8.37 7.15 -24.92
CA MET A 189 -7.86 6.87 -23.58
C MET A 189 -7.05 8.04 -23.04
N ASP A 190 -6.16 8.62 -23.84
CA ASP A 190 -5.34 9.79 -23.45
C ASP A 190 -6.22 11.02 -23.16
N ARG A 191 -7.27 11.25 -23.96
CA ARG A 191 -8.25 12.32 -23.70
C ARG A 191 -9.04 12.09 -22.41
N GLY A 192 -9.45 10.85 -22.15
CA GLY A 192 -10.16 10.48 -20.92
C GLY A 192 -9.29 10.65 -19.67
N LEU A 193 -8.03 10.22 -19.76
CA LEU A 193 -7.06 10.35 -18.68
C LEU A 193 -6.74 11.82 -18.41
N ASN A 194 -6.40 12.61 -19.43
CA ASN A 194 -6.09 14.04 -19.28
C ASN A 194 -7.24 14.85 -18.70
N LYS A 195 -8.49 14.53 -19.07
CA LYS A 195 -9.69 15.17 -18.51
C LYS A 195 -9.88 14.84 -17.02
N THR A 196 -9.55 13.61 -16.62
CA THR A 196 -9.63 13.19 -15.21
C THR A 196 -8.53 13.86 -14.39
N THR A 197 -7.30 13.89 -14.91
CA THR A 197 -6.15 14.54 -14.25
C THR A 197 -6.40 16.02 -14.02
N SER A 198 -6.85 16.75 -15.04
CA SER A 198 -7.12 18.19 -14.91
C SER A 198 -8.24 18.50 -13.91
N LEU A 199 -9.27 17.65 -13.84
CA LEU A 199 -10.33 17.77 -12.85
C LEU A 199 -9.79 17.54 -11.42
N ILE A 200 -8.91 16.57 -11.23
CA ILE A 200 -8.26 16.30 -9.94
C ILE A 200 -7.38 17.47 -9.52
N GLU A 201 -6.54 17.98 -10.43
CA GLU A 201 -5.66 19.14 -10.17
C GLU A 201 -6.47 20.37 -9.77
N THR A 202 -7.53 20.68 -10.52
CA THR A 202 -8.45 21.79 -10.21
C THR A 202 -9.10 21.61 -8.83
N LYS A 203 -9.57 20.39 -8.52
CA LYS A 203 -10.18 20.10 -7.21
C LYS A 203 -9.18 20.16 -6.07
N MET A 204 -7.93 19.73 -6.29
CA MET A 204 -6.85 19.88 -5.31
C MET A 204 -6.53 21.36 -5.05
N GLU A 205 -6.54 22.20 -6.08
CA GLU A 205 -6.29 23.64 -5.94
C GLU A 205 -7.45 24.37 -5.23
N GLU A 206 -8.70 24.01 -5.52
CA GLU A 206 -9.89 24.47 -4.77
C GLU A 206 -9.80 24.08 -3.29
N ILE A 207 -9.41 22.84 -3.00
CA ILE A 207 -9.21 22.33 -1.64
C ILE A 207 -8.09 23.12 -0.94
N ASN A 208 -6.93 23.26 -1.57
CA ASN A 208 -5.79 23.99 -1.02
C ASN A 208 -6.11 25.46 -0.75
N THR A 209 -6.86 26.10 -1.64
CA THR A 209 -7.34 27.48 -1.46
C THR A 209 -8.29 27.56 -0.28
N LYS A 210 -9.25 26.64 -0.17
CA LYS A 210 -10.20 26.60 0.96
C LYS A 210 -9.49 26.35 2.30
N TYR A 211 -8.53 25.43 2.34
CA TYR A 211 -7.70 25.20 3.54
C TYR A 211 -6.77 26.39 3.84
N GLY A 212 -6.26 27.09 2.81
CA GLY A 212 -5.47 28.31 2.98
C GLY A 212 -6.28 29.45 3.61
N HIS A 213 -7.50 29.70 3.12
CA HIS A 213 -8.42 30.66 3.75
C HIS A 213 -8.81 30.25 5.16
N PHE A 214 -9.02 28.95 5.42
CA PHE A 214 -9.33 28.45 6.76
C PHE A 214 -8.13 28.59 7.71
N SER A 215 -6.91 28.30 7.23
CA SER A 215 -5.67 28.49 7.99
C SER A 215 -5.40 29.96 8.29
N GLN A 216 -5.68 30.86 7.35
CA GLN A 216 -5.53 32.29 7.56
C GLN A 216 -6.60 32.81 8.52
N ALA A 217 -7.86 32.40 8.35
CA ALA A 217 -8.93 32.71 9.31
C ALA A 217 -8.63 32.15 10.71
N PHE A 218 -7.97 30.99 10.83
CA PHE A 218 -7.52 30.43 12.10
C PHE A 218 -6.34 31.21 12.69
N LYS A 219 -5.41 31.69 11.87
CA LYS A 219 -4.37 32.64 12.30
C LYS A 219 -4.98 33.96 12.76
N ASP A 220 -6.01 34.44 12.08
CA ASP A 220 -6.70 35.69 12.40
C ASP A 220 -7.59 35.54 13.65
N LEU A 221 -8.17 34.35 13.90
CA LEU A 221 -8.83 33.99 15.16
C LEU A 221 -7.82 33.88 16.32
N ASN A 222 -6.66 33.27 16.09
CA ASN A 222 -5.56 33.23 17.06
C ASN A 222 -4.88 34.60 17.26
N LEU A 223 -5.09 35.57 16.36
CA LEU A 223 -4.58 36.94 16.51
C LEU A 223 -5.50 37.83 17.36
N LEU A 224 -6.72 37.37 17.66
CA LEU A 224 -7.65 38.06 18.55
C LEU A 224 -7.72 37.44 19.96
N GLU A 225 -7.18 36.24 20.17
CA GLU A 225 -6.98 35.65 21.50
C GLU A 225 -5.52 35.80 21.97
N ASP A 226 -5.38 36.72 22.91
CA ASP A 226 -4.27 36.91 23.84
C ASP A 226 -3.03 37.68 23.34
N ARG A 227 -3.02 38.97 23.67
CA ARG A 227 -1.85 39.87 23.60
C ARG A 227 -0.79 39.53 24.67
N ASN A 228 -0.58 38.25 24.97
CA ASN A 228 0.53 37.73 25.77
C ASN A 228 0.87 36.30 25.31
N LYS A 229 1.98 36.16 24.59
CA LYS A 229 2.59 34.91 24.13
C LYS A 229 3.07 33.99 25.29
N GLU A 230 2.20 33.58 26.21
CA GLU A 230 2.66 32.81 27.38
C GLU A 230 2.17 31.37 27.44
N TRP A 231 0.96 31.00 27.01
CA TRP A 231 0.44 29.66 27.28
C TRP A 231 -0.13 29.00 26.03
N THR A 232 0.32 27.77 25.74
CA THR A 232 -0.19 26.95 24.63
C THR A 232 -1.03 25.80 25.19
N LEU A 233 -2.24 25.59 24.68
CA LEU A 233 -3.09 24.47 25.07
C LEU A 233 -2.46 23.14 24.62
N ALA A 234 -2.15 22.28 25.59
CA ALA A 234 -1.60 20.95 25.36
C ALA A 234 -2.68 19.86 25.41
N PHE A 235 -3.67 20.01 26.29
CA PHE A 235 -4.74 19.03 26.44
C PHE A 235 -6.01 19.65 27.03
N ARG A 236 -7.17 19.12 26.64
CA ARG A 236 -8.48 19.40 27.25
C ARG A 236 -9.18 18.09 27.57
N GLY A 237 -9.49 17.88 28.85
CA GLY A 237 -10.41 16.84 29.29
C GLY A 237 -11.84 17.37 29.28
N THR A 238 -12.76 16.68 28.59
CA THR A 238 -14.17 17.05 28.44
C THR A 238 -15.03 15.97 29.12
N PRO A 239 -15.92 16.31 30.06
CA PRO A 239 -16.69 15.34 30.82
C PRO A 239 -17.89 14.81 30.03
N PHE A 240 -18.44 13.68 30.45
CA PHE A 240 -19.70 13.09 29.95
C PHE A 240 -19.73 12.73 28.44
N ILE A 241 -18.60 12.36 27.85
CA ILE A 241 -18.48 12.01 26.41
C ILE A 241 -18.21 10.52 26.15
N ASP A 242 -18.25 9.71 27.21
CA ASP A 242 -17.98 8.26 27.27
C ASP A 242 -16.65 7.84 26.64
N LYS A 243 -15.64 8.70 26.81
CA LYS A 243 -14.25 8.48 26.39
C LYS A 243 -13.33 8.74 27.57
N ALA A 244 -12.37 7.85 27.81
CA ALA A 244 -11.49 7.96 28.96
C ALA A 244 -10.46 9.08 28.78
N VAL A 245 -10.28 9.91 29.81
CA VAL A 245 -9.32 11.03 29.79
C VAL A 245 -7.90 10.51 29.77
N TYR A 246 -7.60 9.43 30.50
CA TYR A 246 -6.23 8.97 30.66
C TYR A 246 -5.62 8.49 29.34
N GLU A 247 -6.30 7.60 28.62
CA GLU A 247 -5.87 7.09 27.33
C GLU A 247 -5.85 8.24 26.29
N ALA A 248 -6.87 9.10 26.28
CA ALA A 248 -6.91 10.28 25.43
C ALA A 248 -5.71 11.23 25.67
N TYR A 249 -5.24 11.37 26.91
CA TYR A 249 -4.03 12.13 27.21
C TYR A 249 -2.76 11.39 26.80
N LEU A 250 -2.68 10.09 27.11
CA LEU A 250 -1.51 9.25 26.92
C LEU A 250 -1.12 9.17 25.44
N ASP A 251 -2.07 8.83 24.58
CA ASP A 251 -1.80 8.51 23.16
C ASP A 251 -2.86 9.05 22.19
N GLY A 252 -3.91 9.72 22.69
CA GLY A 252 -4.99 10.25 21.85
C GLY A 252 -6.10 9.25 21.55
N THR A 253 -6.10 8.08 22.20
CA THR A 253 -7.19 7.11 22.07
C THR A 253 -8.55 7.75 22.38
N GLY A 254 -9.53 7.46 21.53
CA GLY A 254 -10.89 8.00 21.63
C GLY A 254 -11.07 9.41 21.03
N ILE A 255 -9.98 10.09 20.65
CA ILE A 255 -10.05 11.41 19.99
C ILE A 255 -10.21 11.23 18.47
N PRO A 256 -11.22 11.85 17.82
CA PRO A 256 -11.35 11.80 16.37
C PRO A 256 -10.20 12.58 15.70
N PHE A 257 -9.90 12.24 14.43
CA PHE A 257 -8.87 12.94 13.66
C PHE A 257 -9.17 14.45 13.52
N ASP A 258 -10.43 14.80 13.25
CA ASP A 258 -10.89 16.19 13.19
C ASP A 258 -11.69 16.53 14.45
N VAL A 259 -11.02 17.18 15.40
CA VAL A 259 -11.62 17.68 16.65
C VAL A 259 -12.22 19.06 16.43
N GLU A 260 -13.39 19.28 17.03
CA GLU A 260 -14.14 20.54 16.95
C GLU A 260 -13.31 21.74 17.40
N ILE A 261 -13.52 22.88 16.75
CA ILE A 261 -12.83 24.14 17.09
C ILE A 261 -13.09 24.53 18.55
N GLY A 262 -14.30 24.31 19.06
CA GLY A 262 -14.65 24.59 20.46
C GLY A 262 -13.86 23.77 21.48
N CYS A 263 -13.26 22.63 21.09
CA CYS A 263 -12.39 21.87 21.97
C CYS A 263 -10.93 22.38 21.98
N LYS A 264 -10.56 23.16 20.97
CA LYS A 264 -9.21 23.75 20.80
C LYS A 264 -9.10 25.14 21.43
N VAL A 265 -10.24 25.75 21.78
CA VAL A 265 -10.34 27.11 22.32
C VAL A 265 -11.08 27.07 23.67
N ILE A 266 -10.69 27.93 24.61
CA ILE A 266 -11.14 27.87 26.00
C ILE A 266 -12.24 28.89 26.31
N ASN A 267 -12.21 30.06 25.67
CA ASN A 267 -13.21 31.12 25.85
C ASN A 267 -14.23 31.16 24.72
N SER A 268 -14.57 29.99 24.18
CA SER A 268 -15.50 29.89 23.07
C SER A 268 -16.88 29.48 23.55
N SER A 269 -17.92 30.13 23.02
CA SER A 269 -19.29 29.61 23.12
C SER A 269 -19.55 28.43 22.17
N LEU A 270 -18.54 28.03 21.38
CA LEU A 270 -18.64 26.90 20.47
C LEU A 270 -18.72 25.58 21.26
N PRO A 271 -19.55 24.63 20.80
CA PRO A 271 -19.69 23.34 21.46
C PRO A 271 -18.41 22.50 21.33
N CYS A 272 -18.19 21.64 22.32
CA CYS A 272 -17.10 20.66 22.34
C CYS A 272 -17.62 19.33 22.89
N TYR A 273 -17.52 18.27 22.09
CA TYR A 273 -18.00 16.92 22.43
C TYR A 273 -16.87 15.89 22.46
N ASN A 274 -15.62 16.34 22.44
CA ASN A 274 -14.44 15.48 22.44
C ASN A 274 -13.38 16.00 23.41
N HIS A 275 -12.42 15.14 23.75
CA HIS A 275 -11.15 15.60 24.27
C HIS A 275 -10.36 16.32 23.17
N TYR A 276 -9.43 17.17 23.58
CA TYR A 276 -8.42 17.69 22.68
C TYR A 276 -7.04 17.31 23.20
N ARG A 277 -6.16 16.88 22.29
CA ARG A 277 -4.77 16.53 22.56
C ARG A 277 -3.88 17.19 21.52
N ASN A 278 -2.90 17.97 21.96
CA ASN A 278 -1.87 18.50 21.09
C ASN A 278 -0.69 17.51 21.03
N SER A 279 -0.76 16.59 20.06
CA SER A 279 0.26 15.55 19.86
C SER A 279 1.66 16.14 19.61
N SER A 280 1.77 17.30 18.94
CA SER A 280 3.07 17.94 18.73
C SER A 280 3.77 18.33 20.02
N ILE A 281 3.02 18.62 21.10
CA ILE A 281 3.57 18.99 22.41
C ILE A 281 3.80 17.74 23.26
N LEU A 282 2.78 16.88 23.37
CA LEU A 282 2.81 15.75 24.30
C LEU A 282 3.76 14.64 23.83
N ASP A 283 3.85 14.36 22.53
CA ASP A 283 4.74 13.34 21.99
C ASP A 283 6.20 13.83 21.91
N HIS A 284 6.40 15.15 21.92
CA HIS A 284 7.72 15.79 21.85
C HIS A 284 7.98 16.68 23.07
N TRP A 285 7.64 16.19 24.26
CA TRP A 285 7.76 16.93 25.51
C TRP A 285 9.20 17.35 25.82
N LYS A 286 9.56 18.57 25.43
CA LYS A 286 10.89 19.15 25.59
C LYS A 286 10.77 20.65 25.81
N ASN A 287 11.73 21.23 26.53
CA ASN A 287 11.85 22.68 26.77
C ASN A 287 10.61 23.33 27.42
N ILE A 288 9.83 22.56 28.19
CA ILE A 288 8.67 23.06 28.93
C ILE A 288 9.19 23.72 30.21
N LYS A 289 8.94 25.03 30.39
CA LYS A 289 9.32 25.77 31.58
C LYS A 289 8.29 25.59 32.68
N GLU A 290 7.03 25.76 32.33
CA GLU A 290 5.92 25.66 33.25
C GLU A 290 4.74 24.91 32.62
N VAL A 291 3.96 24.25 33.47
CA VAL A 291 2.72 23.59 33.08
C VAL A 291 1.61 24.13 33.95
N LYS A 292 0.46 24.49 33.38
CA LYS A 292 -0.71 24.95 34.11
C LYS A 292 -1.85 23.96 33.95
N LEU A 293 -2.32 23.42 35.07
CA LEU A 293 -3.65 22.80 35.16
C LEU A 293 -4.66 23.89 35.47
N ALA A 294 -5.74 23.97 34.71
CA ALA A 294 -6.83 24.90 34.94
C ALA A 294 -8.18 24.18 34.86
N ILE A 295 -9.09 24.50 35.78
CA ILE A 295 -10.41 23.89 35.90
C ILE A 295 -11.45 24.96 35.60
N TYR A 296 -12.45 24.62 34.78
CA TYR A 296 -13.45 25.55 34.31
C TYR A 296 -14.86 25.14 34.73
N GLN A 297 -15.66 26.13 35.09
CA GLN A 297 -17.10 26.01 35.30
C GLN A 297 -17.78 27.28 34.79
N ASN A 298 -18.87 27.12 34.05
CA ASN A 298 -19.54 28.17 33.29
C ASN A 298 -18.57 28.96 32.39
N ASN A 299 -17.63 28.27 31.74
CA ASN A 299 -16.55 28.84 30.94
C ASN A 299 -15.63 29.84 31.69
N VAL A 300 -15.65 29.85 33.03
CA VAL A 300 -14.76 30.66 33.87
C VAL A 300 -13.78 29.75 34.57
N GLN A 301 -12.50 30.15 34.61
CA GLN A 301 -11.48 29.43 35.37
C GLN A 301 -11.77 29.55 36.87
N VAL A 302 -12.12 28.44 37.52
CA VAL A 302 -12.45 28.39 38.95
C VAL A 302 -11.25 28.01 39.82
N HIS A 303 -10.36 27.15 39.31
CA HIS A 303 -9.13 26.78 40.00
C HIS A 303 -7.97 26.60 39.03
N TYR A 304 -6.75 26.74 39.54
CA TYR A 304 -5.53 26.46 38.79
C TYR A 304 -4.41 25.94 39.68
N ILE A 305 -3.46 25.25 39.05
CA ILE A 305 -2.15 24.92 39.62
C ILE A 305 -1.09 25.16 38.53
N ILE A 306 -0.03 25.89 38.86
CA ILE A 306 1.16 26.03 38.01
C ILE A 306 2.26 25.14 38.56
N PHE A 307 2.88 24.37 37.67
CA PHE A 307 3.95 23.42 37.96
C PHE A 307 5.24 23.81 37.26
N ASN A 308 6.37 23.44 37.84
CA ASN A 308 7.68 23.49 37.21
C ASN A 308 7.80 22.34 36.20
N GLY A 309 7.82 22.69 34.90
CA GLY A 309 7.96 21.75 33.78
C GLY A 309 9.41 21.38 33.47
N GLN A 310 10.39 22.08 34.04
CA GLN A 310 11.79 21.85 33.71
C GLN A 310 12.24 20.45 34.15
N GLY A 311 12.90 19.73 33.24
CA GLY A 311 13.33 18.34 33.47
C GLY A 311 12.18 17.37 33.76
N SER A 312 10.94 17.71 33.41
CA SER A 312 9.81 16.78 33.48
C SER A 312 9.65 16.03 32.16
N ASN A 313 8.81 15.00 32.18
CA ASN A 313 8.18 14.43 31.00
C ASN A 313 6.67 14.70 31.05
N TYR A 314 5.95 14.29 30.01
CA TYR A 314 4.51 14.50 29.89
C TYR A 314 3.69 13.73 30.93
N LEU A 315 4.25 12.81 31.72
CA LEU A 315 3.55 12.07 32.77
C LEU A 315 3.90 12.51 34.20
N ASN A 316 5.12 12.99 34.43
CA ASN A 316 5.65 13.27 35.78
C ASN A 316 5.66 14.75 36.19
N TRP A 317 5.24 15.66 35.30
CA TRP A 317 5.11 17.09 35.63
C TRP A 317 4.03 17.32 36.70
N PHE A 318 2.98 16.49 36.69
CA PHE A 318 1.86 16.54 37.61
C PHE A 318 2.25 15.87 38.94
N SER A 319 2.93 16.61 39.79
CA SER A 319 3.33 16.13 41.12
C SER A 319 3.42 17.28 42.11
N GLN A 320 3.18 16.99 43.39
CA GLN A 320 3.21 17.99 44.46
C GLN A 320 4.53 18.76 44.52
N ARG A 321 5.66 18.05 44.37
CA ARG A 321 7.02 18.64 44.43
C ARG A 321 7.29 19.65 43.33
N ARG A 322 6.50 19.65 42.25
CA ARG A 322 6.64 20.58 41.14
C ARG A 322 5.71 21.78 41.25
N VAL A 323 4.82 21.85 42.24
CA VAL A 323 3.87 22.97 42.37
C VAL A 323 4.59 24.29 42.66
N LEU A 324 4.47 25.24 41.75
CA LEU A 324 4.99 26.61 41.87
C LEU A 324 3.95 27.56 42.46
N SER A 325 2.69 27.47 42.03
CA SER A 325 1.57 28.25 42.57
C SER A 325 0.25 27.51 42.37
N SER A 326 -0.79 27.89 43.13
CA SER A 326 -2.09 27.23 43.11
C SER A 326 -3.16 28.15 43.70
N SER A 327 -4.39 28.02 43.22
CA SER A 327 -5.57 28.62 43.87
C SER A 327 -5.97 27.91 45.17
N TRP A 328 -5.63 26.63 45.31
CA TRP A 328 -5.75 25.91 46.59
C TRP A 328 -4.53 26.21 47.44
N THR A 329 -4.79 26.78 48.61
CA THR A 329 -3.78 27.28 49.53
C THR A 329 -3.02 26.16 50.23
N ASP A 330 -3.68 25.05 50.57
CA ASP A 330 -3.08 23.96 51.35
C ASP A 330 -2.30 22.91 50.52
N ILE A 331 -2.38 22.98 49.19
CA ILE A 331 -1.91 21.90 48.30
C ILE A 331 -0.40 21.62 48.38
N LYS A 332 0.41 22.60 48.78
CA LYS A 332 1.88 22.46 48.82
C LYS A 332 2.40 21.78 50.08
N TRP A 333 1.68 21.91 51.20
CA TRP A 333 2.16 21.48 52.52
C TRP A 333 1.32 20.37 53.14
N LYS A 334 0.05 20.22 52.72
CA LYS A 334 -0.76 19.08 53.13
C LYS A 334 -0.21 17.80 52.50
N THR A 335 -0.14 16.70 53.24
CA THR A 335 0.37 15.44 52.68
C THR A 335 -0.54 14.93 51.57
N THR A 336 0.00 14.18 50.61
CA THR A 336 -0.82 13.54 49.57
C THR A 336 -0.50 12.08 49.47
N ASN A 337 -1.53 11.24 49.43
CA ASN A 337 -1.38 9.83 49.14
C ASN A 337 -1.46 9.54 47.63
N TYR A 338 -2.11 10.41 46.85
CA TYR A 338 -2.06 10.41 45.39
C TYR A 338 -1.88 11.83 44.86
N PHE A 339 -0.93 11.99 43.92
CA PHE A 339 -0.74 13.22 43.15
C PHE A 339 -0.05 12.84 41.84
N SER A 340 -0.81 12.27 40.90
CA SER A 340 -0.30 11.81 39.61
C SER A 340 -1.39 11.78 38.53
N ILE A 341 -0.96 11.78 37.25
CA ILE A 341 -1.86 11.61 36.11
C ILE A 341 -2.49 10.23 36.10
N GLU A 342 -1.69 9.18 36.34
CA GLU A 342 -2.17 7.79 36.42
C GLU A 342 -3.19 7.60 37.55
N GLY A 343 -3.01 8.30 38.67
CA GLY A 343 -3.90 8.27 39.82
C GLY A 343 -4.07 6.87 40.41
N LEU A 344 -5.31 6.49 40.71
CA LEU A 344 -5.69 5.17 41.22
C LEU A 344 -6.45 4.41 40.12
N ALA A 345 -5.69 3.80 39.21
CA ALA A 345 -6.19 3.14 38.00
C ALA A 345 -7.28 2.07 38.28
N SER A 346 -7.12 1.27 39.34
CA SER A 346 -8.09 0.24 39.73
C SER A 346 -9.47 0.80 40.08
N HIS A 347 -9.55 2.08 40.45
CA HIS A 347 -10.78 2.78 40.81
C HIS A 347 -11.24 3.78 39.72
N GLY A 348 -10.54 3.86 38.59
CA GLY A 348 -10.85 4.80 37.51
C GLY A 348 -10.58 6.26 37.87
N ARG A 349 -9.79 6.55 38.90
CA ARG A 349 -9.44 7.92 39.33
C ARG A 349 -8.16 8.37 38.65
N ARG A 350 -8.25 9.33 37.74
CA ARG A 350 -7.15 9.86 36.93
C ARG A 350 -6.95 11.34 37.22
N PHE A 351 -5.77 11.86 36.91
CA PHE A 351 -5.38 13.23 37.30
C PHE A 351 -5.73 13.49 38.76
N TYR A 352 -5.31 12.57 39.63
CA TYR A 352 -5.88 12.43 40.96
C TYR A 352 -5.00 13.15 41.98
N ILE A 353 -5.57 14.16 42.64
CA ILE A 353 -4.94 14.93 43.71
C ILE A 353 -5.73 14.66 44.99
N ASN A 354 -5.15 13.87 45.89
CA ASN A 354 -5.82 13.39 47.08
C ASN A 354 -4.92 13.45 48.31
N HIS A 355 -5.52 13.83 49.43
CA HIS A 355 -4.86 13.94 50.73
C HIS A 355 -5.01 12.64 51.53
N VAL A 356 -6.27 12.24 51.78
CA VAL A 356 -6.63 11.12 52.64
C VAL A 356 -7.44 10.11 51.84
N PHE A 357 -7.06 8.84 51.93
CA PHE A 357 -7.85 7.71 51.41
C PHE A 357 -8.17 6.77 52.55
N SER A 358 -9.35 6.97 53.12
CA SER A 358 -9.84 6.31 54.33
C SER A 358 -11.23 5.72 54.12
N GLY A 359 -11.59 5.46 52.87
CA GLY A 359 -12.89 4.97 52.45
C GLY A 359 -13.81 6.10 52.01
N CYS A 360 -14.85 5.76 51.25
CA CYS A 360 -15.64 6.74 50.49
C CYS A 360 -16.16 7.94 51.31
N HIS A 361 -16.50 7.74 52.59
CA HIS A 361 -17.05 8.81 53.44
C HIS A 361 -16.00 9.79 53.95
N LEU A 362 -14.72 9.40 53.95
CA LEU A 362 -13.62 10.15 54.56
C LEU A 362 -12.51 10.46 53.56
N ASP A 363 -12.67 10.10 52.29
CA ASP A 363 -11.70 10.48 51.26
C ASP A 363 -11.74 12.01 51.08
N ILE A 364 -10.57 12.64 51.15
CA ILE A 364 -10.39 14.10 51.06
C ILE A 364 -9.42 14.41 49.92
N GLY A 365 -9.78 15.33 49.04
CA GLY A 365 -8.93 15.70 47.91
C GLY A 365 -9.29 17.04 47.27
N TRP A 366 -8.60 17.34 46.17
CA TRP A 366 -8.73 18.61 45.46
C TRP A 366 -9.31 18.44 44.06
N PHE A 367 -8.83 17.44 43.30
CA PHE A 367 -9.25 17.23 41.91
C PHE A 367 -9.15 15.76 41.51
N SER A 368 -10.09 15.30 40.67
CA SER A 368 -10.03 14.01 40.02
C SER A 368 -10.87 14.01 38.74
N ALA A 369 -10.32 13.42 37.68
CA ALA A 369 -11.08 12.95 36.52
C ALA A 369 -11.42 11.46 36.72
N PHE A 370 -12.69 11.14 36.84
CA PHE A 370 -13.17 9.77 37.00
C PHE A 370 -13.54 9.22 35.63
N ASP A 371 -12.76 8.30 35.09
CA ASP A 371 -13.00 7.72 33.75
C ASP A 371 -14.09 6.67 33.75
N LEU A 372 -14.33 5.99 34.89
CA LEU A 372 -15.24 4.85 34.99
C LEU A 372 -15.77 4.70 36.42
N ASN A 373 -16.95 4.11 36.59
CA ASN A 373 -17.48 3.70 37.90
C ASN A 373 -16.99 2.31 38.33
N ARG A 374 -15.68 2.13 38.50
CA ARG A 374 -15.14 0.82 38.93
C ARG A 374 -15.33 0.55 40.42
N TYR A 375 -15.38 1.59 41.23
CA TYR A 375 -15.49 1.49 42.68
C TYR A 375 -16.69 2.32 43.14
N ARG A 376 -17.67 1.68 43.80
CA ARG A 376 -19.00 2.24 44.09
C ARG A 376 -19.01 3.26 45.24
N CYS A 377 -18.13 4.27 45.21
CA CYS A 377 -18.30 5.43 46.08
C CYS A 377 -19.47 6.28 45.59
N PRO A 378 -20.32 6.83 46.48
CA PRO A 378 -21.45 7.67 46.08
C PRO A 378 -21.01 8.84 45.18
N TYR A 379 -19.88 9.48 45.52
CA TYR A 379 -19.31 10.58 44.74
C TYR A 379 -18.74 10.19 43.36
N HIS A 380 -18.66 8.91 42.99
CA HIS A 380 -18.32 8.50 41.62
C HIS A 380 -19.55 8.34 40.71
N THR A 381 -20.77 8.40 41.26
CA THR A 381 -21.98 8.04 40.52
C THR A 381 -22.34 9.09 39.48
N SER A 382 -22.28 8.69 38.20
CA SER A 382 -22.68 9.46 37.04
C SER A 382 -23.28 8.56 35.97
N ALA A 383 -24.15 9.12 35.13
CA ALA A 383 -24.74 8.45 33.97
C ALA A 383 -23.74 8.25 32.82
N SER A 384 -22.82 9.20 32.66
CA SER A 384 -21.75 9.18 31.65
C SER A 384 -20.41 9.55 32.29
N TYR A 385 -19.32 9.13 31.66
CA TYR A 385 -17.95 9.40 32.08
C TYR A 385 -17.20 10.10 30.94
N PRO A 386 -16.09 10.82 31.17
CA PRO A 386 -15.46 11.04 32.46
C PRO A 386 -16.24 12.07 33.29
N LEU A 387 -16.21 11.94 34.61
CA LEU A 387 -16.75 12.92 35.55
C LEU A 387 -15.58 13.69 36.17
N MET A 388 -15.63 15.01 36.16
CA MET A 388 -14.56 15.84 36.73
C MET A 388 -15.05 16.49 37.99
N LYS A 389 -14.48 16.11 39.14
CA LYS A 389 -14.83 16.76 40.41
C LYS A 389 -13.66 17.50 41.00
N TYR A 390 -13.99 18.55 41.75
CA TYR A 390 -13.01 19.38 42.40
C TYR A 390 -13.54 19.96 43.72
N ALA A 391 -12.65 20.31 44.65
CA ALA A 391 -13.00 21.03 45.86
C ALA A 391 -13.22 22.52 45.53
N LYS A 392 -14.44 23.04 45.77
CA LYS A 392 -14.82 24.43 45.44
C LYS A 392 -14.13 25.48 46.31
N GLY A 393 -13.74 25.11 47.51
CA GLY A 393 -13.08 26.01 48.47
C GLY A 393 -11.61 26.26 48.12
N SER A 394 -10.93 27.02 48.98
CA SER A 394 -9.49 27.28 48.87
C SER A 394 -8.61 26.14 49.41
N GLU A 395 -9.20 25.03 49.85
CA GLU A 395 -8.53 23.88 50.46
C GLU A 395 -9.13 22.54 50.00
N ALA A 396 -8.47 21.44 50.35
CA ALA A 396 -9.00 20.10 50.11
C ALA A 396 -10.31 19.87 50.88
N ASP A 397 -11.27 19.15 50.29
CA ASP A 397 -12.54 18.85 50.94
C ASP A 397 -12.91 17.36 50.80
N VAL A 398 -13.87 16.93 51.61
CA VAL A 398 -14.39 15.56 51.62
C VAL A 398 -15.16 15.32 50.32
N TRP A 399 -14.82 14.25 49.59
CA TRP A 399 -15.41 13.97 48.27
C TRP A 399 -16.94 13.76 48.29
N ASN A 400 -17.48 13.29 49.41
CA ASN A 400 -18.92 13.15 49.65
C ASN A 400 -19.57 14.41 50.28
N GLY A 401 -18.80 15.49 50.46
CA GLY A 401 -19.27 16.73 51.08
C GLY A 401 -20.01 17.67 50.11
N PRO A 402 -20.71 18.68 50.63
CA PRO A 402 -21.46 19.66 49.83
C PRO A 402 -20.57 20.64 49.05
N ASN A 403 -19.27 20.68 49.38
CA ASN A 403 -18.29 21.61 48.82
C ASN A 403 -17.52 21.05 47.62
N ILE A 404 -18.03 19.97 47.03
CA ILE A 404 -17.49 19.39 45.80
C ILE A 404 -18.27 19.93 44.60
N GLY A 405 -17.54 20.42 43.60
CA GLY A 405 -18.06 20.87 42.32
C GLY A 405 -17.88 19.82 41.24
N VAL A 406 -18.62 19.98 40.14
CA VAL A 406 -18.41 19.27 38.88
C VAL A 406 -17.92 20.29 37.86
N ALA A 407 -16.79 20.04 37.21
CA ALA A 407 -16.21 20.93 36.21
C ALA A 407 -16.83 20.69 34.83
N ASP A 408 -16.91 21.74 34.02
CA ASP A 408 -17.32 21.65 32.61
C ASP A 408 -16.21 21.07 31.74
N PHE A 409 -14.96 21.30 32.13
CA PHE A 409 -13.76 20.70 31.56
C PHE A 409 -12.55 21.09 32.42
N PHE A 410 -11.42 20.42 32.20
CA PHE A 410 -10.12 20.92 32.61
C PHE A 410 -9.20 21.05 31.41
N ALA A 411 -8.24 21.96 31.51
CA ALA A 411 -7.26 22.24 30.48
C ALA A 411 -5.84 22.20 31.05
N ILE A 412 -4.92 21.75 30.21
CA ILE A 412 -3.49 21.74 30.48
C ILE A 412 -2.83 22.66 29.47
N PHE A 413 -2.08 23.63 29.98
CA PHE A 413 -1.30 24.55 29.16
C PHE A 413 0.19 24.41 29.46
N VAL A 414 1.02 24.72 28.47
CA VAL A 414 2.48 24.73 28.59
C VAL A 414 3.08 26.06 28.13
N LYS A 415 4.24 26.41 28.69
CA LYS A 415 5.01 27.64 28.42
C LYS A 415 6.50 27.35 28.29
#